data_AF-A0A2V9IQZ4-F1
#
_entry.id   AF-A0A2V9IQZ4-F1
#
_cell.length_a   1.000
_cell.length_b   1.000
_cell.length_c   1.000
_cell.angle_alpha   90.00
_cell.angle_beta   90.00
_cell.angle_gamma   90.00
#
_symmetry.space_group_name_H-M   'P 1'
#
loop_
_entity.id
_entity.type
_entity.pdbx_description
1 polymer ?
#
loop_
_entity_poly.entity_id
_entity_poly.type
_entity_poly.pdbx_seq_one_letter_code
_entity_poly.pdbx_strand_id
1 'polypeptide(L)'
;MLKAGGDERLKGTKHLWLANEENVPEWRRAEFEAVKGENLKTGRAWAIKEALRPFWTYRYAQRAADYFRRWYFWATHSRLTPVVSASKTLQAHLRNILTYFRHRVINATAEGLNRKIRMVKEMACGFRNREHYKTAIYFHCGGLDLYPDWKHQHERETDHSIWWSPTQNPEAR
;
A
#
# COMPACT_ATOMS: atom_id res chain seq x y z
N MET A 1 -21.10 -13.74 12.34
CA MET A 1 -21.63 -12.36 12.19
C MET A 1 -22.79 -12.19 13.16
N LEU A 2 -22.82 -11.12 13.97
CA LEU A 2 -23.84 -10.88 15.01
C LEU A 2 -25.19 -10.47 14.38
N LYS A 3 -26.00 -11.46 13.97
CA LYS A 3 -27.45 -11.33 13.76
C LYS A 3 -28.19 -12.21 14.78
N ALA A 4 -27.83 -12.08 16.06
CA ALA A 4 -28.51 -12.78 17.14
C ALA A 4 -29.23 -11.74 18.00
N GLY A 5 -30.49 -11.47 17.65
CA GLY A 5 -31.43 -10.66 18.41
C GLY A 5 -31.48 -9.19 17.99
N GLY A 6 -32.21 -8.86 16.91
CA GLY A 6 -32.93 -7.58 16.66
C GLY A 6 -32.28 -6.22 16.96
N ASP A 7 -30.99 -6.15 17.30
CA ASP A 7 -30.36 -4.94 17.83
C ASP A 7 -29.95 -4.03 16.67
N GLU A 8 -30.80 -3.03 16.40
CA GLU A 8 -30.60 -2.07 15.31
C GLU A 8 -29.60 -0.95 15.68
N ARG A 9 -29.05 -0.90 16.90
CA ARG A 9 -28.15 0.18 17.36
C ARG A 9 -26.87 0.32 16.52
N LEU A 10 -26.43 -0.78 15.91
CA LEU A 10 -25.25 -0.81 15.03
C LEU A 10 -25.60 -0.65 13.54
N LYS A 11 -26.88 -0.55 13.19
CA LYS A 11 -27.34 -0.41 11.80
C LYS A 11 -26.90 0.95 11.27
N GLY A 12 -26.30 0.99 10.08
CA GLY A 12 -25.82 2.23 9.47
C GLY A 12 -24.51 2.80 10.07
N THR A 13 -23.99 2.27 11.18
CA THR A 13 -22.78 2.81 11.84
C THR A 13 -21.48 2.09 11.47
N LYS A 14 -21.54 1.02 10.66
CA LYS A 14 -20.36 0.20 10.26
C LYS A 14 -19.13 1.04 9.89
N HIS A 15 -19.31 2.06 9.05
CA HIS A 15 -18.19 2.86 8.55
C HIS A 15 -17.57 3.76 9.62
N LEU A 16 -18.34 4.14 10.65
CA LEU A 16 -17.85 4.92 11.78
C LEU A 16 -16.86 4.10 12.63
N TRP A 17 -17.15 2.82 12.84
CA TRP A 17 -16.25 1.89 13.52
C TRP A 17 -14.99 1.53 12.73
N LEU A 18 -14.96 1.77 11.43
CA LEU A 18 -13.76 1.54 10.60
C LEU A 18 -12.90 2.80 10.47
N ALA A 19 -13.50 3.97 10.69
CA ALA A 19 -12.79 5.24 10.69
C ALA A 19 -11.85 5.34 11.92
N ASN A 20 -10.84 6.18 11.77
CA ASN A 20 -10.10 6.72 12.92
C ASN A 20 -10.93 7.82 13.56
N GLU A 21 -10.69 8.10 14.85
CA GLU A 21 -11.46 9.13 15.59
C GLU A 21 -11.40 10.52 14.93
N GLU A 22 -10.26 10.89 14.34
CA GLU A 22 -10.11 12.14 13.58
C GLU A 22 -10.82 12.14 12.22
N ASN A 23 -11.15 10.96 11.67
CA ASN A 23 -11.77 10.80 10.36
C ASN A 23 -13.29 10.58 10.44
N VAL A 24 -13.87 10.62 11.64
CA VAL A 24 -15.32 10.58 11.81
C VAL A 24 -15.92 11.91 11.32
N PRO A 25 -16.86 11.90 10.36
CA PRO A 25 -17.46 13.13 9.86
C PRO A 25 -18.18 13.90 10.97
N GLU A 26 -18.05 15.22 10.98
CA GLU A 26 -18.59 16.05 12.07
C GLU A 26 -20.10 15.89 12.26
N TRP A 27 -20.84 15.84 11.15
CA TRP A 27 -22.30 15.62 11.15
C TRP A 27 -22.74 14.26 11.73
N ARG A 28 -21.81 13.31 11.89
CA ARG A 28 -22.03 11.96 12.46
C ARG A 28 -21.40 11.78 13.83
N ARG A 29 -20.65 12.77 14.33
CA ARG A 29 -19.88 12.65 15.57
C ARG A 29 -20.78 12.40 16.77
N ALA A 30 -21.88 13.15 16.89
CA ALA A 30 -22.86 12.96 17.97
C ALA A 30 -23.51 11.57 17.95
N GLU A 31 -23.90 11.08 16.77
CA GLU A 31 -24.42 9.72 16.58
C GLU A 31 -23.38 8.68 17.04
N PHE A 32 -22.12 8.86 16.61
CA PHE A 32 -21.06 7.92 16.95
C PHE A 32 -20.75 7.90 18.45
N GLU A 33 -20.66 9.06 19.11
CA GLU A 33 -20.43 9.15 20.55
C GLU A 33 -21.56 8.49 21.34
N ALA A 34 -22.81 8.68 20.92
CA ALA A 34 -23.96 8.04 21.55
C ALA A 34 -23.83 6.52 21.51
N VAL A 35 -23.51 5.93 20.34
CA VAL A 35 -23.37 4.47 20.19
C VAL A 35 -22.06 3.95 20.81
N LYS A 36 -21.00 4.78 20.87
CA LYS A 36 -19.72 4.46 21.53
C LYS A 36 -19.85 4.35 23.05
N GLY A 37 -20.70 5.19 23.65
CA GLY A 37 -20.99 5.17 25.08
C GLY A 37 -21.77 3.92 25.54
N GLU A 38 -22.30 3.15 24.60
CA GLU A 38 -23.01 1.91 24.88
C GLU A 38 -22.01 0.79 25.16
N ASN A 39 -22.32 -0.11 26.11
CA ASN A 39 -21.45 -1.23 26.51
C ASN A 39 -21.42 -2.36 25.45
N LEU A 40 -21.18 -2.00 24.18
CA LEU A 40 -21.15 -2.89 23.03
C LEU A 40 -19.76 -3.52 22.87
N LYS A 41 -19.75 -4.78 22.43
CA LYS A 41 -18.50 -5.48 22.04
C LYS A 41 -17.75 -4.72 20.94
N THR A 42 -18.48 -4.10 20.02
CA THR A 42 -17.92 -3.29 18.92
C THR A 42 -17.22 -2.04 19.45
N GLY A 43 -17.85 -1.30 20.39
CA GLY A 43 -17.24 -0.14 21.04
C GLY A 43 -15.95 -0.50 21.78
N ARG A 44 -15.96 -1.60 22.53
CA ARG A 44 -14.76 -2.11 23.22
C ARG A 44 -13.66 -2.52 22.23
N ALA A 45 -14.01 -3.21 21.14
CA ALA A 45 -13.04 -3.59 20.11
C ALA A 45 -12.40 -2.36 19.46
N TRP A 46 -13.22 -1.35 19.16
CA TRP A 46 -12.77 -0.09 18.58
C TRP A 46 -11.84 0.68 19.52
N ALA A 47 -12.19 0.79 20.81
CA ALA A 47 -11.34 1.44 21.81
C ALA A 47 -9.97 0.76 21.93
N ILE A 48 -9.93 -0.58 21.87
CA ILE A 48 -8.66 -1.34 21.86
C ILE A 48 -7.83 -1.05 20.61
N LYS A 49 -8.48 -0.93 19.45
CA LYS A 49 -7.82 -0.54 18.19
C LYS A 49 -7.28 0.89 18.28
N GLU A 50 -8.05 1.86 18.76
CA GLU A 50 -7.58 3.25 18.88
C GLU A 50 -6.43 3.38 19.86
N ALA A 51 -6.48 2.68 21.00
CA ALA A 51 -5.37 2.68 21.94
C ALA A 51 -4.10 2.00 21.40
N LEU A 52 -4.16 1.24 20.30
CA LEU A 52 -2.91 0.77 19.67
C LEU A 52 -2.24 1.90 18.89
N ARG A 53 -2.96 2.92 18.43
CA ARG A 53 -2.44 3.90 17.46
C ARG A 53 -1.23 4.69 17.95
N PRO A 54 -1.17 5.17 19.21
CA PRO A 54 0.01 5.86 19.71
C PRO A 54 1.30 5.01 19.67
N PHE A 55 1.19 3.68 19.55
CA PHE A 55 2.34 2.80 19.38
C PHE A 55 3.27 3.26 18.25
N TRP A 56 2.74 3.77 17.14
CA TRP A 56 3.53 4.17 15.97
C TRP A 56 4.23 5.52 16.10
N THR A 57 3.82 6.35 17.08
CA THR A 57 4.39 7.69 17.30
C THR A 57 5.67 7.65 18.13
N TYR A 58 5.94 6.52 18.82
CA TYR A 58 7.19 6.35 19.56
C TYR A 58 8.42 6.47 18.65
N ARG A 59 9.49 7.07 19.18
CA ARG A 59 10.79 7.18 18.49
C ARG A 59 11.73 6.02 18.80
N TYR A 60 11.66 5.47 20.01
CA TYR A 60 12.57 4.44 20.50
C TYR A 60 11.86 3.09 20.63
N ALA A 61 12.46 2.04 20.07
CA ALA A 61 11.93 0.68 20.09
C ALA A 61 11.63 0.16 21.50
N GLN A 62 12.47 0.47 22.49
CA GLN A 62 12.23 0.04 23.87
C GLN A 62 10.94 0.63 24.45
N ARG A 63 10.70 1.93 24.25
CA ARG A 63 9.47 2.58 24.72
C ARG A 63 8.23 2.06 23.99
N ALA A 64 8.35 1.78 22.69
CA ALA A 64 7.30 1.14 21.93
C ALA A 64 7.00 -0.28 22.47
N ALA A 65 8.02 -1.06 22.81
CA ALA A 65 7.86 -2.40 23.38
C ALA A 65 7.15 -2.38 24.74
N ASP A 66 7.54 -1.46 25.63
CA ASP A 66 6.90 -1.28 26.95
C ASP A 66 5.43 -0.87 26.81
N TYR A 67 5.13 0.00 25.84
CA TYR A 67 3.77 0.37 25.48
C TYR A 67 2.98 -0.83 24.96
N PHE A 68 3.54 -1.55 24.00
CA PHE A 68 2.91 -2.73 23.40
C PHE A 68 2.60 -3.79 24.46
N ARG A 69 3.48 -4.02 25.43
CA ARG A 69 3.24 -4.99 26.50
C ARG A 69 1.98 -4.67 27.32
N ARG A 70 1.79 -3.39 27.67
CA ARG A 70 0.59 -2.93 28.41
C ARG A 70 -0.66 -3.05 27.56
N TRP A 71 -0.59 -2.59 26.31
CA TRP A 71 -1.68 -2.72 25.35
C TRP A 71 -2.06 -4.19 25.10
N TYR A 72 -1.08 -5.07 24.91
CA TYR A 72 -1.26 -6.50 24.67
C TYR A 72 -1.94 -7.19 25.85
N PHE A 73 -1.55 -6.85 27.08
CA PHE A 73 -2.23 -7.35 28.28
C PHE A 73 -3.72 -6.97 28.27
N TRP A 74 -4.03 -5.70 28.01
CA TRP A 74 -5.42 -5.25 27.91
C TRP A 74 -6.20 -5.93 26.78
N ALA A 75 -5.61 -6.02 25.59
CA ALA A 75 -6.23 -6.59 24.42
C ALA A 75 -6.53 -8.10 24.57
N THR A 76 -5.62 -8.85 25.19
CA THR A 76 -5.79 -10.29 25.46
C THR A 76 -6.83 -10.59 26.54
N HIS A 77 -7.00 -9.70 27.52
CA HIS A 77 -8.00 -9.83 28.60
C HIS A 77 -9.36 -9.22 28.24
N SER A 78 -9.53 -8.73 27.01
CA SER A 78 -10.78 -8.13 26.53
C SER A 78 -11.95 -9.11 26.42
N ARG A 79 -11.70 -10.44 26.45
CA ARG A 79 -12.70 -11.50 26.17
C ARG A 79 -13.33 -11.37 24.78
N LEU A 80 -12.67 -10.67 23.84
CA LEU A 80 -13.09 -10.53 22.46
C LEU A 80 -12.19 -11.42 21.58
N THR A 81 -12.64 -12.64 21.26
CA THR A 81 -11.85 -13.64 20.51
C THR A 81 -11.13 -13.07 19.28
N PRO A 82 -11.76 -12.22 18.42
CA PRO A 82 -11.07 -11.63 17.28
C PRO A 82 -9.91 -10.71 17.68
N VAL A 83 -10.08 -9.89 18.73
CA VAL A 83 -9.05 -8.98 19.25
C VAL A 83 -7.91 -9.76 19.88
N VAL A 84 -8.22 -10.81 20.64
CA VAL A 84 -7.22 -11.69 21.25
C VAL A 84 -6.36 -12.36 20.16
N SER A 85 -7.00 -12.87 19.11
CA SER A 85 -6.30 -13.50 17.98
C SER A 85 -5.37 -12.49 17.29
N ALA A 86 -5.87 -11.31 16.93
CA ALA A 86 -5.06 -10.25 16.30
C ALA A 86 -3.87 -9.83 17.19
N SER A 87 -4.10 -9.70 18.50
CA SER A 87 -3.06 -9.33 19.47
C SER A 87 -1.95 -10.39 19.53
N LYS A 88 -2.30 -11.67 19.53
CA LYS A 88 -1.33 -12.78 19.49
C LYS A 88 -0.50 -12.76 18.20
N THR A 89 -1.12 -12.49 17.06
CA THR A 89 -0.40 -12.32 15.78
C THR A 89 0.62 -11.17 15.87
N LEU A 90 0.21 -10.02 16.39
CA LEU A 90 1.13 -8.89 16.58
C LEU A 90 2.28 -9.22 17.53
N GLN A 91 2.01 -9.92 18.63
CA GLN A 91 3.03 -10.38 19.58
C GLN A 91 4.03 -11.34 18.91
N ALA A 92 3.57 -12.28 18.10
CA ALA A 92 4.43 -13.22 17.38
C ALA A 92 5.39 -12.50 16.41
N HIS A 93 4.95 -11.39 15.83
CA HIS A 93 5.75 -10.57 14.91
C HIS A 93 6.39 -9.33 15.56
N LEU A 94 6.29 -9.18 16.88
CA LEU A 94 6.69 -7.96 17.59
C LEU A 94 8.14 -7.58 17.33
N ARG A 95 9.06 -8.55 17.28
CA ARG A 95 10.48 -8.30 16.98
C ARG A 95 10.68 -7.60 15.63
N ASN A 96 9.96 -8.03 14.59
CA ASN A 96 10.04 -7.43 13.27
C ASN A 96 9.38 -6.06 13.26
N ILE A 97 8.22 -5.94 13.92
CA ILE A 97 7.52 -4.66 14.10
C ILE A 97 8.43 -3.64 14.79
N LEU A 98 9.16 -4.03 15.83
CA LEU A 98 10.04 -3.12 16.56
C LEU A 98 11.22 -2.61 15.72
N THR A 99 11.61 -3.35 14.68
CA THR A 99 12.67 -2.93 13.73
C THR A 99 12.27 -1.67 12.96
N TYR A 100 10.97 -1.44 12.75
CA TYR A 100 10.45 -0.22 12.15
C TYR A 100 10.85 1.04 12.92
N PHE A 101 10.91 1.00 14.26
CA PHE A 101 11.27 2.20 15.04
C PHE A 101 12.75 2.58 14.91
N ARG A 102 13.61 1.62 14.59
CA ARG A 102 15.05 1.86 14.40
C ARG A 102 15.36 2.43 13.00
N HIS A 103 14.74 1.84 11.98
CA HIS A 103 15.13 2.10 10.59
C HIS A 103 14.06 2.83 9.77
N ARG A 104 12.81 2.90 10.25
CA ARG A 104 11.62 3.41 9.54
C ARG A 104 11.39 2.84 8.13
N VAL A 105 12.11 1.78 7.77
CA VAL A 105 11.94 1.08 6.50
C VAL A 105 10.62 0.32 6.56
N ILE A 106 9.70 0.70 5.67
CA ILE A 106 8.42 0.02 5.47
C ILE A 106 8.55 -0.95 4.29
N ASN A 107 7.86 -2.10 4.39
CA ASN A 107 7.81 -3.09 3.31
C ASN A 107 7.00 -2.60 2.08
N ALA A 108 6.42 -1.40 2.12
CA ALA A 108 5.52 -0.88 1.10
C ALA A 108 6.14 -0.87 -0.30
N THR A 109 7.42 -0.50 -0.44
CA THR A 109 8.13 -0.52 -1.73
C THR A 109 8.28 -1.94 -2.26
N ALA A 110 8.66 -2.89 -1.41
CA ALA A 110 8.79 -4.30 -1.78
C ALA A 110 7.42 -4.94 -2.08
N GLU A 111 6.36 -4.57 -1.36
CA GLU A 111 4.99 -5.00 -1.65
C GLU A 111 4.48 -4.44 -2.98
N GLY A 112 4.77 -3.17 -3.26
CA GLY A 112 4.47 -2.54 -4.55
C GLY A 112 5.16 -3.27 -5.71
N LEU A 113 6.45 -3.59 -5.54
CA LEU A 113 7.20 -4.39 -6.50
C LEU A 113 6.61 -5.79 -6.67
N ASN A 114 6.29 -6.48 -5.57
CA ASN A 114 5.68 -7.81 -5.61
C ASN A 114 4.31 -7.81 -6.30
N ARG A 115 3.51 -6.76 -6.12
CA ARG A 115 2.24 -6.57 -6.84
C ARG A 115 2.48 -6.39 -8.33
N LYS A 116 3.44 -5.54 -8.72
CA LYS A 116 3.80 -5.31 -10.12
C LYS A 116 4.29 -6.61 -10.80
N ILE A 117 5.15 -7.37 -10.13
CA ILE A 117 5.62 -8.68 -10.63
C ILE A 117 4.45 -9.67 -10.83
N ARG A 118 3.52 -9.73 -9.88
CA ARG A 118 2.33 -10.57 -10.00
C ARG A 118 1.45 -10.16 -11.17
N MET A 119 1.25 -8.85 -11.36
CA MET A 119 0.50 -8.31 -12.49
C MET A 119 1.15 -8.69 -13.82
N VAL A 120 2.48 -8.61 -13.95
CA VAL A 120 3.20 -9.09 -15.15
C VAL A 120 2.92 -10.56 -15.43
N LYS A 121 2.89 -11.41 -14.39
CA LYS A 121 2.54 -12.83 -14.53
C LYS A 121 1.08 -13.03 -14.96
N GLU A 122 0.15 -12.30 -14.36
CA GLU A 122 -1.29 -12.40 -14.66
C GLU A 122 -1.61 -11.92 -16.08
N MET A 123 -1.04 -10.80 -16.51
CA MET A 123 -1.20 -10.26 -17.88
C MET A 123 -0.69 -11.21 -18.96
N ALA A 124 0.34 -12.01 -18.65
CA ALA A 124 0.90 -13.01 -19.56
C ALA A 124 0.16 -14.36 -19.49
N CYS A 125 -0.89 -14.50 -18.66
CA CYS A 125 -1.54 -15.78 -18.35
C CYS A 125 -0.55 -16.87 -17.86
N GLY A 126 0.53 -16.44 -17.20
CA GLY A 126 1.61 -17.31 -16.73
C GLY A 126 2.73 -17.51 -17.75
N PHE A 127 3.92 -17.87 -17.26
CA PHE A 127 5.10 -18.13 -18.08
C PHE A 127 5.47 -19.61 -18.00
N ARG A 128 5.64 -20.25 -19.17
CA ARG A 128 6.18 -21.62 -19.27
C ARG A 128 7.69 -21.68 -19.02
N ASN A 129 8.42 -20.65 -19.44
CA ASN A 129 9.87 -20.54 -19.30
C ASN A 129 10.23 -19.52 -18.22
N ARG A 130 11.06 -19.93 -17.26
CA ARG A 130 11.54 -19.08 -16.16
C ARG A 130 12.40 -17.91 -16.63
N GLU A 131 13.22 -18.10 -17.67
CA GLU A 131 14.07 -17.02 -18.19
C GLU A 131 13.23 -15.93 -18.85
N HIS A 132 12.18 -16.29 -19.59
CA HIS A 132 11.26 -15.31 -20.15
C HIS A 132 10.52 -14.53 -19.06
N TYR A 133 10.19 -15.18 -17.95
CA TYR A 133 9.59 -14.50 -16.81
C TYR A 133 10.55 -13.49 -16.17
N LYS A 134 11.84 -13.84 -15.99
CA LYS A 134 12.85 -12.91 -15.51
C LYS A 134 13.02 -11.72 -16.45
N THR A 135 13.13 -11.96 -17.75
CA THR A 135 13.25 -10.90 -18.76
C THR A 135 12.04 -9.96 -18.71
N ALA A 136 10.83 -10.50 -18.61
CA ALA A 136 9.62 -9.68 -18.46
C ALA A 136 9.63 -8.84 -17.17
N ILE A 137 10.09 -9.41 -16.04
CA ILE A 137 10.26 -8.65 -14.80
C ILE A 137 11.28 -7.52 -14.99
N TYR A 138 12.45 -7.80 -15.54
CA TYR A 138 13.48 -6.78 -15.78
C TYR A 138 12.99 -5.70 -16.73
N PHE A 139 12.25 -6.07 -17.78
CA PHE A 139 11.65 -5.12 -18.70
C PHE A 139 10.66 -4.20 -17.99
N HIS A 140 9.64 -4.76 -17.32
CA HIS A 140 8.58 -3.97 -16.71
C HIS A 140 9.01 -3.24 -15.43
N CYS A 141 9.93 -3.79 -14.65
CA CYS A 141 10.34 -3.24 -13.35
C CYS A 141 11.69 -2.53 -13.37
N GLY A 142 12.55 -2.79 -14.36
CA GLY A 142 13.89 -2.21 -14.48
C GLY A 142 13.96 -0.90 -15.27
N GLY A 143 12.84 -0.43 -15.85
CA GLY A 143 12.79 0.83 -16.59
C GLY A 143 13.51 0.78 -17.93
N LEU A 144 13.58 -0.41 -18.55
CA LEU A 144 14.17 -0.59 -19.87
C LEU A 144 13.25 0.03 -20.92
N ASP A 145 13.78 0.94 -21.73
CA ASP A 145 13.06 1.50 -22.86
C ASP A 145 13.11 0.53 -24.05
N LEU A 146 11.96 0.28 -24.67
CA LEU A 146 11.83 -0.60 -25.83
C LEU A 146 11.95 0.19 -27.15
N TYR A 147 11.81 1.51 -27.09
CA TYR A 147 11.90 2.34 -28.28
C TYR A 147 13.36 2.73 -28.53
N PRO A 148 13.89 2.48 -29.74
CA PRO A 148 15.17 3.06 -30.11
C PRO A 148 15.07 4.58 -30.01
N ASP A 149 16.09 5.19 -29.42
CA ASP A 149 16.22 6.64 -29.33
C ASP A 149 16.43 7.18 -30.77
N TRP A 150 15.33 7.42 -31.48
CA TRP A 150 15.30 7.88 -32.88
C TRP A 150 16.09 9.18 -33.08
N LYS A 151 16.42 9.87 -31.98
CA LYS A 151 17.23 11.10 -31.93
C LYS A 151 18.64 10.97 -32.52
N HIS A 152 19.14 9.77 -32.80
CA HIS A 152 20.46 9.55 -33.43
C HIS A 152 20.38 9.04 -34.88
N GLN A 153 19.18 8.90 -35.47
CA GLN A 153 19.01 8.42 -36.84
C GLN A 153 18.85 9.56 -37.87
N HIS A 154 18.47 10.77 -37.44
CA HIS A 154 18.22 11.90 -38.33
C HIS A 154 19.47 12.71 -38.75
N GLU A 155 20.67 12.27 -38.37
CA GLU A 155 21.96 12.85 -38.82
C GLU A 155 22.66 12.01 -39.91
N ARG A 156 22.13 10.84 -40.28
CA ARG A 156 22.73 9.98 -41.33
C ARG A 156 21.92 9.85 -42.61
N GLU A 157 20.84 10.61 -42.77
CA GLU A 157 19.98 10.58 -43.96
C GLU A 157 19.91 11.91 -44.73
N THR A 158 20.61 12.95 -44.28
CA THR A 158 20.69 14.24 -45.01
C THR A 158 21.87 14.34 -45.99
N ASP A 159 22.69 13.30 -46.14
CA ASP A 159 23.91 13.33 -46.99
C ASP A 159 23.73 12.73 -48.40
N HIS A 160 22.48 12.53 -48.85
CA HIS A 160 22.17 12.00 -50.19
C HIS A 160 21.30 12.93 -51.06
N SER A 161 21.19 14.22 -50.73
CA SER A 161 20.49 15.22 -51.56
C SER A 161 21.43 16.04 -52.47
N ILE A 162 22.56 15.47 -52.92
CA ILE A 162 23.49 16.12 -53.86
C ILE A 162 23.33 15.53 -55.28
N TRP A 163 22.13 15.55 -55.88
CA TRP A 163 21.97 15.23 -57.32
C TRP A 163 20.80 15.96 -58.02
N TRP A 164 20.48 17.20 -57.63
CA TRP A 164 19.68 18.08 -58.50
C TRP A 164 19.95 19.58 -58.25
N SER A 165 20.55 20.25 -59.22
CA SER A 165 20.46 21.71 -59.37
C SER A 165 20.50 22.08 -60.87
N PRO A 166 19.45 22.74 -61.40
CA PRO A 166 19.33 23.07 -62.81
C PRO A 166 19.92 24.45 -63.11
N THR A 167 21.22 24.52 -63.40
CA THR A 167 21.83 25.70 -64.06
C THR A 167 23.18 25.33 -64.68
N GLN A 168 23.16 24.81 -65.91
CA GLN A 168 24.26 24.98 -66.87
C GLN A 168 23.68 25.13 -68.28
N ASN A 169 23.50 26.37 -68.72
CA ASN A 169 23.82 26.81 -70.09
C ASN A 169 23.72 28.34 -70.18
N PRO A 170 24.85 29.06 -70.35
CA PRO A 170 24.83 30.37 -70.96
C PRO A 170 25.86 30.43 -72.11
N GLU A 171 25.58 29.82 -73.25
CA GLU A 171 26.23 30.20 -74.50
C GLU A 171 25.19 30.39 -75.61
N ALA A 172 24.74 31.64 -75.74
CA ALA A 172 24.28 32.20 -77.00
C ALA A 172 25.51 32.75 -77.73
N ARG A 173 26.02 31.99 -78.69
CA ARG A 173 26.61 32.45 -79.95
C ARG A 173 26.70 31.32 -80.96
#